data_AF-A0A9E3DTJ1-F1
#
_entry.id   AF-A0A9E3DTJ1-F1
#
_cell.length_a   1.000
_cell.length_b   1.000
_cell.length_c   1.000
_cell.angle_alpha   90.00
_cell.angle_beta   90.00
_cell.angle_gamma   90.00
#
_symmetry.space_group_name_H-M   'P 1'
#
loop_
_entity.id
_entity.type
_entity.pdbx_description
1 polymer ?
#
loop_
_entity_poly.entity_id
_entity_poly.type
_entity_poly.pdbx_seq_one_letter_code
_entity_poly.pdbx_strand_id
1 'polypeptide(L)'
;PLLLSVSRKDFLGAIAWRPPRARLGGTLAAIGHGVAAGAHVLRVHDVAAVADFLAVRAVFAGEAEVDPKLRLPDHLRWAQSSAP
;
A
#
# COMPACT_ATOMS: atom_id res chain seq x y z
N PRO A 1 17.90 -12.19 1.28
CA PRO A 1 16.66 -11.43 1.56
C PRO A 1 16.99 -9.92 1.59
N LEU A 2 16.14 -9.06 1.02
CA LEU A 2 16.33 -7.61 0.91
C LEU A 2 15.30 -6.83 1.75
N LEU A 3 15.75 -5.89 2.58
CA LEU A 3 14.90 -4.99 3.36
C LEU A 3 14.79 -3.61 2.69
N LEU A 4 13.56 -3.14 2.47
CA LEU A 4 13.26 -1.82 1.93
C LEU A 4 12.62 -0.93 3.01
N SER A 5 13.22 0.23 3.26
CA SER A 5 12.73 1.23 4.23
C SER A 5 12.61 2.60 3.58
N VAL A 6 11.50 2.82 2.86
CA VAL A 6 11.19 4.07 2.15
C VAL A 6 10.03 4.86 2.76
N SER A 7 9.30 4.28 3.70
CA SER A 7 8.08 4.87 4.27
C SER A 7 8.31 6.28 4.83
N ARG A 8 7.54 7.24 4.30
CA ARG A 8 7.54 8.67 4.68
C ARG A 8 8.89 9.40 4.57
N LYS A 9 9.88 8.83 3.89
CA LYS A 9 11.20 9.48 3.70
C LYS A 9 11.10 10.81 2.96
N ASP A 10 12.09 11.67 3.19
CA ASP A 10 12.22 13.01 2.65
C ASP A 10 12.16 13.08 1.12
N PHE A 11 12.85 12.19 0.40
CA PHE A 11 12.87 12.18 -1.06
C PHE A 11 11.46 12.02 -1.66
N LEU A 12 10.60 11.23 -1.02
CA LEU A 12 9.19 11.11 -1.43
C LEU A 12 8.43 12.42 -1.24
N GLY A 13 8.74 13.14 -0.15
CA GLY A 13 8.22 14.47 0.10
C GLY A 13 8.72 15.51 -0.91
N ALA A 14 9.98 15.40 -1.33
CA ALA A 14 10.58 16.27 -2.34
C ALA A 14 9.97 16.04 -3.73
N ILE A 15 9.75 14.78 -4.13
CA ILE A 15 9.14 14.44 -5.42
C ILE A 15 7.67 14.85 -5.46
N ALA A 16 6.89 14.53 -4.42
CA ALA A 16 5.44 14.70 -4.41
C ALA A 16 4.96 16.02 -3.79
N TRP A 17 5.88 16.87 -3.30
CA TRP A 17 5.59 18.10 -2.57
C TRP A 17 4.64 17.90 -1.37
N ARG A 18 4.92 16.89 -0.53
CA ARG A 18 4.07 16.53 0.62
C ARG A 18 4.81 16.55 1.97
N PRO A 19 4.15 17.03 3.05
CA PRO A 19 4.67 16.90 4.40
C PRO A 19 4.70 15.43 4.86
N PRO A 20 5.51 15.05 5.87
CA PRO A 20 5.72 13.65 6.27
C PRO A 20 4.45 12.80 6.44
N ARG A 21 3.41 13.34 7.08
CA ARG A 21 2.14 12.62 7.33
C ARG A 21 1.28 12.42 6.07
N ALA A 22 1.54 13.18 5.00
CA ALA A 22 0.81 13.09 3.74
C ALA A 22 1.60 12.34 2.64
N ARG A 23 2.64 11.57 3.01
CA ARG A 23 3.51 10.83 2.07
C ARG A 23 3.05 9.38 1.82
N LEU A 24 1.85 8.99 2.24
CA LEU A 24 1.37 7.62 2.03
C LEU A 24 1.35 7.25 0.55
N GLY A 25 0.77 8.08 -0.31
CA GLY A 25 0.73 7.81 -1.76
C GLY A 25 2.11 7.58 -2.37
N GLY A 26 3.09 8.45 -2.08
CA GLY A 26 4.48 8.26 -2.53
C GLY A 26 5.16 7.03 -1.93
N THR A 27 4.83 6.71 -0.67
CA THR A 27 5.32 5.49 0.00
C THR A 27 4.83 4.24 -0.71
N LEU A 28 3.53 4.16 -1.01
CA LEU A 28 2.94 3.01 -1.70
C LEU A 28 3.53 2.83 -3.10
N ALA A 29 3.72 3.91 -3.85
CA ALA A 29 4.36 3.86 -5.16
C ALA A 29 5.79 3.27 -5.09
N ALA A 30 6.61 3.76 -4.16
CA ALA A 30 7.98 3.27 -3.96
C ALA A 30 8.02 1.81 -3.48
N ILE A 31 7.09 1.40 -2.61
CA ILE A 31 6.95 0.01 -2.18
C ILE A 31 6.58 -0.88 -3.36
N GLY A 32 5.60 -0.49 -4.18
CA GLY A 32 5.17 -1.26 -5.34
C GLY A 32 6.32 -1.55 -6.30
N HIS A 33 7.11 -0.52 -6.63
CA HIS A 33 8.31 -0.68 -7.44
C HIS A 33 9.35 -1.59 -6.76
N GLY A 34 9.64 -1.37 -5.47
CA GLY A 34 10.64 -2.13 -4.75
C GLY A 34 10.30 -3.61 -4.58
N VAL A 35 9.02 -3.95 -4.35
CA VAL A 35 8.58 -5.36 -4.27
C VAL A 35 8.69 -6.03 -5.64
N ALA A 36 8.26 -5.36 -6.72
CA ALA A 36 8.45 -5.88 -8.07
C ALA A 36 9.95 -6.07 -8.44
N ALA A 37 10.83 -5.27 -7.83
CA ALA A 37 12.29 -5.40 -7.95
C ALA A 37 12.93 -6.41 -6.98
N GLY A 38 12.13 -7.18 -6.21
CA GLY A 38 12.63 -8.23 -5.33
C GLY A 38 12.88 -7.82 -3.87
N ALA A 39 12.25 -6.77 -3.35
CA ALA A 39 12.23 -6.52 -1.91
C ALA A 39 11.44 -7.62 -1.17
N HIS A 40 11.99 -8.11 -0.05
CA HIS A 40 11.41 -9.22 0.71
C HIS A 40 10.81 -8.76 2.05
N VAL A 41 11.40 -7.72 2.65
CA VAL A 41 11.02 -7.19 3.97
C VAL A 41 10.78 -5.70 3.84
N LEU A 42 9.67 -5.20 4.37
CA LEU A 42 9.31 -3.78 4.32
C LEU A 42 9.27 -3.20 5.73
N ARG A 43 9.98 -2.10 5.96
CA ARG A 43 9.85 -1.30 7.19
C ARG A 43 8.95 -0.09 6.92
N VAL A 44 7.78 -0.08 7.53
CA VAL A 44 6.72 0.92 7.24
C VAL A 44 6.10 1.50 8.50
N HIS A 45 5.57 2.72 8.39
CA HIS A 45 4.81 3.38 9.47
C HIS A 45 3.32 3.02 9.43
N ASP A 46 2.76 2.87 8.22
CA ASP A 46 1.33 2.66 7.97
C ASP A 46 1.06 1.20 7.58
N VAL A 47 1.16 0.29 8.55
CA VAL A 47 1.13 -1.17 8.30
C VAL A 47 -0.16 -1.61 7.60
N ALA A 48 -1.33 -1.20 8.09
CA ALA A 48 -2.62 -1.59 7.52
C ALA A 48 -2.75 -1.16 6.05
N ALA A 49 -2.48 0.11 5.75
CA ALA A 49 -2.55 0.64 4.39
C ALA A 49 -1.55 -0.03 3.43
N VAL A 50 -0.36 -0.38 3.92
CA VAL A 50 0.62 -1.12 3.11
C VAL A 50 0.17 -2.56 2.89
N ALA A 51 -0.39 -3.22 3.90
CA ALA A 51 -0.91 -4.58 3.75
C ALA A 51 -2.03 -4.64 2.70
N ASP A 52 -2.99 -3.71 2.75
CA ASP A 52 -4.06 -3.61 1.76
C ASP A 52 -3.50 -3.37 0.35
N PHE A 53 -2.54 -2.45 0.23
CA PHE A 53 -1.86 -2.19 -1.04
C PHE A 53 -1.16 -3.43 -1.59
N LEU A 54 -0.43 -4.18 -0.75
CA LEU A 54 0.27 -5.40 -1.19
C LEU A 54 -0.70 -6.49 -1.62
N ALA A 55 -1.81 -6.68 -0.90
CA ALA A 55 -2.83 -7.67 -1.23
C ALA A 55 -3.46 -7.39 -2.60
N VAL A 56 -3.86 -6.14 -2.85
CA VAL A 56 -4.43 -5.73 -4.15
C VAL A 56 -3.37 -5.80 -5.26
N ARG A 57 -2.14 -5.34 -5.00
CA ARG A 57 -1.03 -5.41 -5.96
C ARG A 57 -0.74 -6.85 -6.39
N ALA A 58 -0.71 -7.79 -5.44
CA ALA A 58 -0.41 -9.20 -5.72
C ALA A 58 -1.39 -9.81 -6.73
N VAL A 59 -2.68 -9.46 -6.63
CA VAL A 59 -3.69 -9.89 -7.61
C VAL A 59 -3.40 -9.33 -9.00
N PHE A 60 -3.16 -8.03 -9.12
CA PHE A 60 -2.84 -7.41 -10.41
C PHE A 60 -1.51 -7.90 -11.01
N ALA A 61 -0.57 -8.31 -10.17
CA ALA A 61 0.70 -8.89 -10.58
C ALA A 61 0.59 -10.38 -10.96
N GLY A 62 -0.57 -11.01 -10.79
CA GLY A 62 -0.75 -12.46 -11.01
C GLY A 62 -0.09 -13.34 -9.95
N GLU A 63 0.31 -12.76 -8.82
CA GLU A 63 0.92 -13.46 -7.68
C GLU A 63 -0.14 -14.07 -6.74
N ALA A 64 -1.40 -13.61 -6.84
CA ALA A 64 -2.52 -14.08 -6.04
C ALA A 64 -3.81 -14.17 -6.89
N GLU A 65 -4.63 -15.17 -6.61
CA GLU A 65 -5.96 -15.29 -7.20
C GLU A 65 -7.03 -14.63 -6.32
N VAL A 66 -8.10 -14.17 -6.96
CA VAL A 66 -9.31 -13.69 -6.27
C VAL A 66 -10.43 -14.67 -6.52
N ASP A 67 -11.16 -15.04 -5.46
CA ASP A 67 -12.39 -15.81 -5.60
C ASP A 67 -13.34 -15.08 -6.58
N PRO A 68 -13.73 -15.68 -7.70
CA PRO A 68 -14.69 -15.07 -8.64
C PRO A 68 -16.03 -14.69 -8.00
N LYS A 69 -16.38 -15.34 -6.89
CA LYS A 69 -17.57 -15.07 -6.09
C LYS A 69 -17.35 -14.02 -5.01
N LEU A 70 -16.15 -13.45 -4.88
CA LEU A 70 -15.87 -12.41 -3.90
C LEU A 70 -16.84 -11.24 -4.10
N ARG A 71 -17.59 -10.93 -3.05
CA ARG A 71 -18.50 -9.79 -3.00
C ARG A 71 -18.20 -9.00 -1.74
N LEU A 72 -18.14 -7.68 -1.87
CA LEU A 72 -18.09 -6.80 -0.71
C LEU A 72 -19.41 -6.94 0.06
N PRO A 73 -19.38 -7.31 1.35
CA PRO A 73 -20.57 -7.37 2.20
C PRO A 73 -21.35 -6.05 2.18
N ASP A 74 -22.68 -6.12 2.17
CA ASP A 74 -23.53 -4.93 2.02
C ASP A 74 -23.28 -3.88 3.11
N HIS A 75 -23.02 -4.30 4.34
CA HIS A 75 -22.71 -3.37 5.43
C HIS A 75 -21.41 -2.59 5.21
N LEU A 76 -20.42 -3.15 4.51
CA LEU A 76 -19.19 -2.44 4.12
C LEU A 76 -19.39 -1.57 2.88
N ARG A 77 -20.28 -1.97 1.97
CA ARG A 77 -20.61 -1.21 0.75
C ARG A 77 -21.27 0.13 1.06
N TRP A 78 -22.11 0.15 2.08
CA TRP A 78 -22.87 1.33 2.50
C TRP A 78 -22.35 1.93 3.80
N ALA A 79 -21.23 1.44 4.32
CA ALA A 79 -20.59 2.03 5.48
C ALA A 79 -20.25 3.49 5.15
N GLN A 80 -20.97 4.42 5.79
CA GLN A 80 -20.53 5.81 5.81
C GLN A 80 -19.28 5.86 6.67
N SER A 81 -18.16 6.28 6.07
CA SER A 81 -16.94 6.53 6.82
C SER A 81 -17.27 7.51 7.94
N SER A 82 -17.30 7.03 9.17
CA SER A 82 -17.47 7.86 10.36
C SER A 82 -16.11 8.50 10.65
N ALA A 83 -15.63 9.34 9.74
CA ALA A 83 -14.43 10.13 9.99
C ALA A 83 -14.83 11.42 10.70
N PRO A 84 -14.29 11.71 11.91
CA PRO A 84 -14.27 13.07 12.45
C PRO A 84 -13.34 13.98 11.63
#